data_AF-A0A523RIU0-F1
#
_entry.id   AF-A0A523RIU0-F1
#
_cell.length_a   1.000
_cell.length_b   1.000
_cell.length_c   1.000
_cell.angle_alpha   90.00
_cell.angle_beta   90.00
_cell.angle_gamma   90.00
#
_symmetry.space_group_name_H-M   'P 1'
#
loop_
_entity.id
_entity.type
_entity.pdbx_description
1 polymer ?
#
loop_
_entity_poly.entity_id
_entity_poly.type
_entity_poly.pdbx_seq_one_letter_code
_entity_poly.pdbx_strand_id
1 'polypeptide(L)'
;MAVFDINSIIITGTLFVIFGVFLFFDLFKRNEKYGYLAYIVALVPVNFLWFLQFDVLGAYLILFILWNLCLLRDLFGVSRKNDPKRINDILLYLVLGVIIQIIITAILPVSIVSMQTNTMAYGFFYLPDIYTASFGIELWVNPTILLVFRITASLMIGLVIIPLLVDLRDEEVPLPVFVFVIALFILPFLYLSFIWLPEAMGVLTFLMSVILFIILLIITKSGKEVKKKK
;
A
#
# COMPACT_ATOMS: atom_id res chain seq x y z
N MET A 1 -0.88 -26.69 7.02
CA MET A 1 0.43 -26.01 6.92
C MET A 1 1.02 -26.43 5.57
N ALA A 2 1.30 -25.50 4.66
CA ALA A 2 1.88 -25.84 3.36
C ALA A 2 3.26 -26.49 3.60
N VAL A 3 3.45 -27.71 3.10
CA VAL A 3 4.76 -28.38 3.12
C VAL A 3 5.46 -27.96 1.84
N PHE A 4 6.35 -26.98 1.94
CA PHE A 4 7.16 -26.56 0.80
C PHE A 4 8.22 -27.62 0.52
N ASP A 5 8.28 -28.10 -0.71
CA ASP A 5 9.42 -28.90 -1.16
C ASP A 5 10.67 -28.03 -1.32
N ILE A 6 11.83 -28.68 -1.41
CA ILE A 6 13.11 -27.96 -1.50
C ILE A 6 13.21 -27.08 -2.76
N ASN A 7 12.58 -27.50 -3.86
CA ASN A 7 12.56 -26.74 -5.11
C ASN A 7 11.77 -25.44 -4.95
N SER A 8 10.60 -25.50 -4.32
CA SER A 8 9.73 -24.36 -4.03
C SER A 8 10.42 -23.36 -3.11
N ILE A 9 11.17 -23.84 -2.12
CA ILE A 9 11.98 -22.99 -1.23
C ILE A 9 13.09 -22.28 -2.01
N ILE A 10 13.83 -23.00 -2.86
CA ILE A 10 14.90 -22.42 -3.69
C ILE A 10 14.35 -21.38 -4.65
N ILE A 11 13.23 -21.68 -5.34
CA ILE A 11 12.59 -20.74 -6.27
C ILE A 11 12.11 -19.50 -5.52
N THR A 12 11.39 -19.67 -4.42
CA THR A 12 10.89 -18.56 -3.60
C THR A 12 12.06 -17.67 -3.12
N GLY A 13 13.10 -18.28 -2.56
CA GLY A 13 14.31 -17.57 -2.13
C GLY A 13 14.95 -16.79 -3.28
N THR A 14 15.05 -17.39 -4.46
CA THR A 14 15.58 -16.73 -5.66
C THR A 14 14.73 -15.52 -6.07
N LEU A 15 13.40 -15.62 -6.02
CA LEU A 15 12.50 -14.51 -6.32
C LEU A 15 12.65 -13.34 -5.33
N PHE A 16 12.87 -13.63 -4.04
CA PHE A 16 13.19 -12.59 -3.05
C PHE A 16 14.57 -11.97 -3.29
N VAL A 17 15.56 -12.75 -3.72
CA VAL A 17 16.88 -12.22 -4.10
C VAL A 17 16.74 -11.29 -5.31
N ILE A 18 15.98 -11.67 -6.33
CA ILE A 18 15.69 -10.82 -7.48
C ILE A 18 15.03 -9.51 -7.02
N PHE A 19 14.01 -9.58 -6.16
CA PHE A 19 13.44 -8.38 -5.55
C PHE A 19 14.49 -7.52 -4.84
N GLY A 20 15.38 -8.13 -4.06
CA GLY A 20 16.48 -7.44 -3.39
C GLY A 20 17.42 -6.71 -4.36
N VAL A 21 17.73 -7.30 -5.52
CA VAL A 21 18.52 -6.63 -6.57
C VAL A 21 17.83 -5.37 -7.07
N PHE A 22 16.51 -5.40 -7.30
CA PHE A 22 15.74 -4.23 -7.71
C PHE A 22 15.57 -3.21 -6.57
N LEU A 23 15.40 -3.67 -5.33
CA LEU A 23 15.32 -2.81 -4.16
C LEU A 23 16.61 -2.01 -3.99
N PHE A 24 17.76 -2.65 -4.15
CA PHE A 24 19.07 -2.00 -4.02
C PHE A 24 19.67 -1.56 -5.36
N PHE A 25 18.86 -1.45 -6.43
CA PHE A 25 19.35 -1.16 -7.78
C PHE A 25 20.18 0.13 -7.83
N ASP A 26 19.74 1.15 -7.09
CA ASP A 26 20.40 2.45 -7.01
C ASP A 26 21.79 2.38 -6.35
N LEU A 27 22.08 1.36 -5.53
CA LEU A 27 23.41 1.13 -4.95
C LEU A 27 24.45 0.76 -6.01
N PHE A 28 24.02 0.18 -7.14
CA PHE A 28 24.92 -0.18 -8.24
C PHE A 28 25.37 1.02 -9.07
N LYS A 29 24.93 2.25 -8.74
CA LYS A 29 25.30 3.51 -9.41
C LYS A 29 25.13 3.47 -10.94
N ARG A 30 24.20 2.66 -11.44
CA ARG A 30 23.83 2.65 -12.85
C ARG A 30 22.91 3.84 -13.12
N ASN A 31 23.06 4.51 -14.26
CA ASN A 31 22.26 5.69 -14.63
C ASN A 31 20.79 5.38 -14.99
N GLU A 32 20.34 4.15 -14.77
CA GLU A 32 19.00 3.68 -15.14
C GLU A 32 18.05 3.81 -13.93
N LYS A 33 16.87 4.39 -14.13
CA LYS A 33 15.85 4.58 -13.08
C LYS A 33 15.04 3.30 -12.80
N TYR A 34 15.67 2.14 -12.78
CA TYR A 34 14.97 0.86 -12.58
C TYR A 34 14.65 0.56 -11.10
N GLY A 35 15.11 1.38 -10.16
CA GLY A 35 14.79 1.23 -8.73
C GLY A 35 13.28 1.19 -8.45
N TYR A 36 12.47 1.93 -9.21
CA TYR A 36 11.01 1.93 -9.05
C TYR A 36 10.33 0.67 -9.59
N LEU A 37 11.01 -0.16 -10.40
CA LEU A 37 10.45 -1.46 -10.79
C LEU A 37 10.32 -2.42 -9.59
N ALA A 38 11.00 -2.15 -8.48
CA ALA A 38 10.90 -2.95 -7.26
C ALA A 38 9.44 -3.09 -6.77
N TYR A 39 8.57 -2.09 -6.97
CA TYR A 39 7.15 -2.17 -6.61
C TYR A 39 6.42 -3.28 -7.38
N ILE A 40 6.73 -3.44 -8.67
CA ILE A 40 6.15 -4.47 -9.53
C ILE A 40 6.81 -5.82 -9.25
N VAL A 41 8.13 -5.84 -9.10
CA VAL A 41 8.89 -7.08 -8.84
C VAL A 41 8.49 -7.72 -7.50
N ALA A 42 8.09 -6.92 -6.49
CA ALA A 42 7.56 -7.42 -5.21
C ALA A 42 6.35 -8.35 -5.38
N LEU A 43 5.56 -8.18 -6.44
CA LEU A 43 4.40 -9.01 -6.73
C LEU A 43 4.78 -10.45 -7.07
N VAL A 44 5.96 -10.67 -7.66
CA VAL A 44 6.38 -11.99 -8.15
C VAL A 44 6.59 -12.99 -7.00
N PRO A 45 7.45 -12.74 -5.99
CA PRO A 45 7.61 -13.68 -4.87
C PRO A 45 6.31 -13.85 -4.07
N VAL A 46 5.53 -12.79 -3.91
CA VAL A 46 4.27 -12.84 -3.14
C VAL A 46 3.23 -13.72 -3.81
N ASN A 47 2.98 -13.52 -5.12
CA ASN A 47 1.98 -14.31 -5.82
C ASN A 47 2.46 -15.76 -6.01
N PHE A 48 3.77 -16.00 -6.06
CA PHE A 48 4.31 -17.35 -6.00
C PHE A 48 4.06 -18.02 -4.63
N LEU A 49 4.25 -17.30 -3.52
CA LEU A 49 3.87 -17.80 -2.19
C LEU A 49 2.38 -18.15 -2.11
N TRP A 50 1.51 -17.27 -2.62
CA TRP A 50 0.08 -17.53 -2.65
C TRP A 50 -0.29 -18.74 -3.53
N PHE A 51 0.36 -18.88 -4.69
CA PHE A 51 0.23 -20.05 -5.55
C PHE A 51 0.57 -21.35 -4.81
N LEU A 52 1.66 -21.33 -4.02
CA LEU A 52 2.08 -22.45 -3.17
C LEU A 52 1.20 -22.67 -1.93
N GLN A 53 0.01 -22.06 -1.87
CA GLN A 53 -0.95 -22.21 -0.77
C GLN A 53 -0.43 -21.67 0.57
N PHE A 54 0.48 -20.69 0.52
CA PHE A 54 0.77 -19.88 1.70
C PHE A 54 -0.48 -19.10 2.11
N ASP A 55 -0.59 -18.84 3.41
CA ASP A 55 -1.71 -18.09 3.98
C ASP A 55 -1.89 -16.76 3.24
N VAL A 56 -3.10 -16.49 2.74
CA VAL A 56 -3.35 -15.34 1.87
C VAL A 56 -3.17 -14.01 2.60
N LEU A 57 -3.55 -13.94 3.88
CA LEU A 57 -3.29 -12.75 4.71
C LEU A 57 -1.77 -12.60 4.93
N GLY A 58 -1.05 -13.69 5.16
CA GLY A 58 0.41 -13.72 5.22
C GLY A 58 1.08 -13.25 3.92
N ALA A 59 0.60 -13.68 2.75
CA ALA A 59 1.12 -13.26 1.46
C ALA A 59 0.94 -11.75 1.26
N TYR A 60 -0.25 -11.24 1.56
CA TYR A 60 -0.54 -9.81 1.54
C TYR A 60 0.30 -9.02 2.55
N LEU A 61 0.50 -9.56 3.76
CA LEU A 61 1.38 -8.94 4.74
C LEU A 61 2.80 -8.79 4.19
N ILE A 62 3.35 -9.85 3.59
CA ILE A 62 4.68 -9.79 2.97
C ILE A 62 4.70 -8.72 1.86
N LEU A 63 3.69 -8.67 0.99
CA LEU A 63 3.61 -7.64 -0.06
C LEU A 63 3.68 -6.23 0.50
N PHE A 64 2.88 -5.96 1.55
CA PHE A 64 2.86 -4.67 2.21
C PHE A 64 4.20 -4.36 2.87
N ILE A 65 4.89 -5.34 3.47
CA ILE A 65 6.25 -5.15 3.99
C ILE A 65 7.20 -4.77 2.86
N LEU A 66 7.19 -5.50 1.74
CA LEU A 66 8.07 -5.22 0.60
C LEU A 66 7.83 -3.83 0.01
N TRP A 67 6.56 -3.42 -0.14
CA TRP A 67 6.22 -2.07 -0.59
C TRP A 67 6.60 -0.99 0.42
N ASN A 68 6.46 -1.23 1.72
CA ASN A 68 6.97 -0.31 2.74
C ASN A 68 8.49 -0.16 2.63
N LEU A 69 9.25 -1.24 2.40
CA LEU A 69 10.69 -1.16 2.19
C LEU A 69 11.05 -0.31 0.96
N CYS A 70 10.31 -0.48 -0.15
CA CYS A 70 10.46 0.37 -1.33
C CYS A 70 10.17 1.85 -1.03
N LEU A 71 9.05 2.14 -0.36
CA LEU A 71 8.66 3.51 0.01
C LEU A 71 9.69 4.14 0.94
N LEU A 72 10.15 3.42 1.97
CA LEU A 72 11.16 3.93 2.89
C LEU A 72 12.48 4.23 2.16
N ARG A 73 12.93 3.33 1.27
CA ARG A 73 14.11 3.56 0.43
C ARG A 73 13.94 4.81 -0.43
N ASP A 74 12.82 4.94 -1.12
CA ASP A 74 12.62 6.01 -2.08
C ASP A 74 12.44 7.38 -1.41
N LEU A 75 11.64 7.43 -0.34
CA LEU A 75 11.35 8.66 0.39
C LEU A 75 12.57 9.15 1.20
N PHE A 76 13.24 8.26 1.93
CA PHE A 76 14.35 8.66 2.81
C PHE A 76 15.73 8.52 2.16
N GLY A 77 15.94 7.50 1.33
CA GLY A 77 17.23 7.21 0.69
C GLY A 77 17.47 7.97 -0.61
N VAL A 78 16.44 8.11 -1.46
CA VAL A 78 16.60 8.63 -2.83
C VAL A 78 16.07 10.06 -3.00
N SER A 79 14.96 10.41 -2.35
CA SER A 79 14.28 11.71 -2.53
C SER A 79 15.00 12.88 -1.84
N ARG A 80 15.89 12.62 -0.88
CA ARG A 80 16.63 13.66 -0.14
C ARG A 80 17.67 14.44 -0.99
N LYS A 81 17.86 14.05 -2.26
CA LYS A 81 19.00 14.47 -3.10
C LYS A 81 18.65 15.38 -4.29
N ASN A 82 17.58 16.20 -4.22
CA ASN A 82 17.33 17.40 -5.05
C ASN A 82 16.21 17.38 -6.13
N ASP A 83 15.11 16.62 -6.03
CA ASP A 83 14.01 16.80 -7.01
C ASP A 83 12.61 16.38 -6.49
N PRO A 84 11.68 17.32 -6.22
CA PRO A 84 10.33 17.02 -5.75
C PRO A 84 9.48 16.22 -6.77
N LYS A 85 9.82 16.28 -8.06
CA LYS A 85 9.14 15.50 -9.12
C LYS A 85 9.25 13.97 -8.94
N ARG A 86 10.10 13.48 -8.03
CA ARG A 86 10.27 12.04 -7.75
C ARG A 86 9.12 11.41 -6.99
N ILE A 87 8.37 12.17 -6.18
CA ILE A 87 7.23 11.61 -5.41
C ILE A 87 6.15 11.10 -6.37
N ASN A 88 5.86 11.84 -7.44
CA ASN A 88 4.91 11.44 -8.46
C ASN A 88 5.32 10.12 -9.15
N ASP A 89 6.60 9.95 -9.46
CA ASP A 89 7.11 8.69 -10.02
C ASP A 89 6.94 7.54 -9.01
N ILE A 90 7.32 7.74 -7.75
CA ILE A 90 7.18 6.72 -6.68
C ILE A 90 5.72 6.26 -6.57
N LEU A 91 4.79 7.22 -6.49
CA LEU A 91 3.37 6.93 -6.38
C LEU A 91 2.82 6.27 -7.64
N LEU A 92 3.26 6.68 -8.82
CA LEU A 92 2.87 6.05 -10.08
C LEU A 92 3.23 4.57 -10.09
N TYR A 93 4.45 4.21 -9.70
CA TYR A 93 4.87 2.80 -9.67
C TYR A 93 4.19 2.00 -8.55
N LEU A 94 3.91 2.61 -7.39
CA LEU A 94 3.11 1.96 -6.35
C LEU A 94 1.69 1.70 -6.82
N VAL A 95 1.01 2.70 -7.39
CA VAL A 95 -0.36 2.58 -7.93
C VAL A 95 -0.40 1.54 -9.05
N LEU A 96 0.61 1.54 -9.93
CA LEU A 96 0.74 0.51 -10.96
C LEU A 96 0.88 -0.88 -10.35
N GLY A 97 1.71 -1.05 -9.31
CA GLY A 97 1.83 -2.31 -8.57
C GLY A 97 0.50 -2.76 -7.94
N VAL A 98 -0.25 -1.83 -7.34
CA VAL A 98 -1.59 -2.08 -6.78
C VAL A 98 -2.56 -2.51 -7.87
N ILE A 99 -2.60 -1.82 -9.01
CA ILE A 99 -3.46 -2.18 -10.15
C ILE A 99 -3.14 -3.58 -10.66
N ILE A 100 -1.84 -3.90 -10.84
CA ILE A 100 -1.43 -5.23 -11.28
C ILE A 100 -1.86 -6.28 -10.25
N GLN A 101 -1.70 -6.04 -8.95
CA GLN A 101 -2.17 -6.98 -7.93
C GLN A 101 -3.68 -7.19 -7.98
N ILE A 102 -4.47 -6.14 -8.17
CA ILE A 102 -5.93 -6.23 -8.32
C ILE A 102 -6.31 -7.07 -9.56
N ILE A 103 -5.57 -6.94 -10.67
CA ILE A 103 -5.78 -7.78 -11.86
C ILE A 103 -5.44 -9.23 -11.55
N ILE A 104 -4.32 -9.47 -10.86
CA ILE A 104 -3.89 -10.81 -10.45
C ILE A 104 -4.95 -11.50 -9.58
N THR A 105 -5.56 -10.77 -8.64
CA THR A 105 -6.58 -11.31 -7.74
C THR A 105 -7.89 -11.62 -8.43
N ALA A 106 -8.15 -11.05 -9.60
CA ALA A 106 -9.27 -11.44 -10.44
C ALA A 106 -8.98 -12.67 -11.31
N ILE A 107 -7.75 -12.81 -11.82
CA ILE A 107 -7.42 -13.82 -12.85
C ILE A 107 -6.89 -15.12 -12.25
N LEU A 108 -5.89 -15.05 -11.36
CA LEU A 108 -5.20 -16.27 -10.90
C LEU A 108 -6.12 -17.18 -10.10
N PRO A 109 -6.93 -16.70 -9.13
CA PRO A 109 -7.79 -17.58 -8.34
C PRO A 109 -8.90 -18.25 -9.17
N VAL A 110 -9.34 -17.63 -10.27
CA VAL A 110 -10.27 -18.25 -11.21
C VAL A 110 -9.61 -19.37 -12.00
N SER A 111 -8.35 -19.19 -12.38
CA SER A 111 -7.58 -20.18 -13.15
C SER A 111 -7.04 -21.32 -12.27
N ILE A 112 -6.80 -21.03 -10.99
CA ILE A 112 -6.16 -21.91 -10.02
C ILE A 112 -7.01 -21.91 -8.75
N VAL A 113 -8.00 -22.81 -8.71
CA VAL A 113 -9.04 -22.85 -7.67
C VAL A 113 -8.48 -22.92 -6.26
N SER A 114 -7.33 -23.58 -6.07
CA SER A 114 -6.70 -23.67 -4.75
C SER A 114 -6.34 -22.29 -4.17
N MET A 115 -6.04 -21.29 -5.00
CA MET A 115 -5.76 -19.91 -4.55
C MET A 115 -7.00 -19.19 -3.99
N GLN A 116 -8.21 -19.75 -4.13
CA GLN A 116 -9.43 -19.21 -3.52
C GLN A 116 -9.55 -19.53 -2.02
N THR A 117 -8.68 -20.40 -1.49
CA THR A 117 -8.69 -20.76 -0.05
C THR A 117 -8.54 -19.51 0.81
N ASN A 118 -9.43 -19.34 1.80
CA ASN A 118 -9.45 -18.21 2.73
C ASN A 118 -9.63 -16.83 2.06
N THR A 119 -10.25 -16.80 0.87
CA THR A 119 -10.60 -15.57 0.18
C THR A 119 -12.10 -15.42 0.01
N MET A 120 -12.56 -14.16 -0.03
CA MET A 120 -13.92 -13.78 -0.33
C MET A 120 -13.97 -13.06 -1.67
N ALA A 121 -15.00 -13.35 -2.46
CA ALA A 121 -15.27 -12.66 -3.71
C ALA A 121 -15.91 -11.29 -3.43
N TYR A 122 -15.18 -10.22 -3.74
CA TYR A 122 -15.70 -8.86 -3.81
C TYR A 122 -15.92 -8.51 -5.29
N GLY A 123 -17.10 -8.86 -5.80
CA GLY A 123 -17.39 -8.79 -7.23
C GLY A 123 -16.55 -9.80 -8.01
N PHE A 124 -15.59 -9.32 -8.80
CA PHE A 124 -14.69 -10.17 -9.59
C PHE A 124 -13.33 -10.42 -8.92
N PHE A 125 -13.06 -9.82 -7.76
CA PHE A 125 -11.77 -9.86 -7.09
C PHE A 125 -11.81 -10.81 -5.89
N TYR A 126 -10.81 -11.68 -5.77
CA TYR A 126 -10.63 -12.55 -4.60
C TYR A 126 -9.66 -11.88 -3.63
N LEU A 127 -10.16 -11.45 -2.47
CA LEU A 127 -9.38 -10.79 -1.43
C LEU A 127 -9.39 -11.61 -0.13
N PRO A 128 -8.42 -11.45 0.78
CA PRO A 128 -8.41 -12.15 2.06
C PRO A 128 -9.74 -12.01 2.83
N ASP A 129 -10.32 -13.12 3.25
CA ASP A 129 -11.56 -13.15 4.03
C ASP A 129 -11.28 -12.99 5.53
N ILE A 130 -11.08 -11.76 5.96
CA ILE A 130 -10.61 -11.47 7.32
C ILE A 130 -11.74 -11.54 8.36
N TYR A 131 -12.96 -11.20 7.94
CA TYR A 131 -14.07 -10.96 8.85
C TYR A 131 -15.32 -11.74 8.44
N THR A 132 -16.00 -12.27 9.45
CA THR A 132 -17.32 -12.90 9.29
C THR A 132 -18.36 -11.87 8.86
N ALA A 133 -19.53 -12.34 8.43
CA ALA A 133 -20.68 -11.49 8.13
C ALA A 133 -21.17 -10.64 9.32
N SER A 134 -20.83 -11.03 10.55
CA SER A 134 -21.10 -10.28 11.79
C SER A 134 -19.90 -9.48 12.29
N PHE A 135 -18.90 -9.24 11.44
CA PHE A 135 -17.69 -8.47 11.74
C PHE A 135 -16.77 -9.07 12.82
N GLY A 136 -16.94 -10.36 13.14
CA GLY A 136 -15.99 -11.12 13.94
C GLY A 136 -14.75 -11.50 13.11
N ILE A 137 -13.62 -11.80 13.76
CA ILE A 137 -12.42 -12.29 13.05
C ILE A 137 -12.64 -13.75 12.65
N GLU A 138 -12.35 -14.09 11.40
CA GLU A 138 -12.46 -15.46 10.89
C GLU A 138 -11.53 -16.45 11.62
N LEU A 139 -11.96 -17.71 11.76
CA LEU A 139 -11.25 -18.72 12.58
C LEU A 139 -9.85 -19.07 12.05
N TRP A 140 -9.64 -18.95 10.74
CA TRP A 140 -8.35 -19.23 10.10
C TRP A 140 -7.34 -18.10 10.32
N VAL A 141 -7.81 -16.90 10.69
CA VAL A 141 -6.97 -15.71 10.82
C VAL A 141 -6.21 -15.75 12.14
N ASN A 142 -4.88 -15.72 12.04
CA ASN A 142 -4.04 -15.53 13.23
C ASN A 142 -4.10 -14.08 13.71
N PRO A 143 -4.54 -13.79 14.96
CA PRO A 143 -4.69 -12.41 15.45
C PRO A 143 -3.38 -11.61 15.47
N THR A 144 -2.24 -12.28 15.66
CA THR A 144 -0.93 -11.62 15.64
C THR A 144 -0.55 -11.19 14.22
N ILE A 145 -0.79 -12.05 13.23
CA ILE A 145 -0.57 -11.72 11.81
C ILE A 145 -1.50 -10.58 11.40
N LEU A 146 -2.77 -10.63 11.80
CA LEU A 146 -3.73 -9.56 11.52
C LEU A 146 -3.30 -8.22 12.14
N LEU A 147 -2.81 -8.21 13.37
CA LEU A 147 -2.32 -6.98 14.00
C LEU A 147 -1.11 -6.39 13.25
N VAL A 148 -0.14 -7.24 12.89
CA VAL A 148 1.03 -6.80 12.11
C VAL A 148 0.60 -6.29 10.74
N PHE A 149 -0.39 -6.96 10.11
CA PHE A 149 -0.97 -6.51 8.85
C PHE A 149 -1.62 -5.13 8.97
N ARG A 150 -2.45 -4.92 10.00
CA ARG A 150 -3.09 -3.63 10.30
C ARG A 150 -2.06 -2.50 10.46
N ILE A 151 -1.01 -2.74 11.25
CA ILE A 151 0.05 -1.75 11.48
C ILE A 151 0.81 -1.47 10.18
N THR A 152 1.15 -2.51 9.42
CA THR A 152 1.92 -2.39 8.17
C THR A 152 1.12 -1.67 7.07
N ALA A 153 -0.19 -1.92 6.98
CA ALA A 153 -1.09 -1.20 6.08
C ALA A 153 -1.25 0.27 6.46
N SER A 154 -1.43 0.57 7.76
CA SER A 154 -1.43 1.94 8.27
C SER A 154 -0.13 2.67 7.97
N LEU A 155 1.02 2.01 8.14
CA LEU A 155 2.32 2.58 7.81
C LEU A 155 2.43 2.91 6.33
N MET A 156 2.05 1.99 5.44
CA MET A 156 2.12 2.21 3.99
C MET A 156 1.30 3.42 3.56
N ILE A 157 0.07 3.52 4.07
CA ILE A 157 -0.81 4.66 3.77
C ILE A 157 -0.24 5.96 4.34
N GLY A 158 0.33 5.93 5.56
CA GLY A 158 1.06 7.08 6.11
C GLY A 158 2.26 7.50 5.25
N LEU A 159 3.07 6.55 4.79
CA LEU A 159 4.21 6.80 3.89
C LEU A 159 3.78 7.35 2.52
N VAL A 160 2.56 7.09 2.08
CA VAL A 160 2.00 7.69 0.86
C VAL A 160 1.43 9.08 1.11
N ILE A 161 0.64 9.24 2.18
CA ILE A 161 -0.06 10.50 2.50
C ILE A 161 0.93 11.59 2.92
N ILE A 162 1.89 11.29 3.80
CA ILE A 162 2.76 12.32 4.38
C ILE A 162 3.56 13.07 3.31
N PRO A 163 4.25 12.42 2.35
CA PRO A 163 4.97 13.12 1.29
C PRO A 163 4.05 13.95 0.40
N LEU A 164 2.84 13.45 0.09
CA LEU A 164 1.84 14.19 -0.67
C LEU A 164 1.39 15.47 0.05
N LEU A 165 1.18 15.39 1.37
CA LEU A 165 0.83 16.56 2.18
C LEU A 165 1.98 17.57 2.29
N VAL A 166 3.23 17.10 2.31
CA VAL A 166 4.41 17.96 2.30
C VAL A 166 4.56 18.68 0.97
N ASP A 167 4.20 18.04 -0.15
CA ASP A 167 4.28 18.65 -1.49
C ASP A 167 3.24 19.78 -1.65
N LEU A 168 2.05 19.64 -1.05
CA LEU A 168 1.01 20.67 -1.04
C LEU A 168 1.26 21.80 -0.03
N ARG A 169 2.37 21.75 0.72
CA ARG A 169 2.67 22.72 1.75
C ARG A 169 3.02 24.07 1.15
N ASP A 170 2.48 25.13 1.74
CA ASP A 170 2.68 26.52 1.32
C ASP A 170 2.15 26.85 -0.10
N GLU A 171 1.40 25.94 -0.74
CA GLU A 171 0.73 26.21 -2.01
C GLU A 171 -0.62 26.94 -1.81
N GLU A 172 -0.92 27.89 -2.71
CA GLU A 172 -2.25 28.54 -2.76
C GLU A 172 -3.26 27.58 -3.41
N VAL A 173 -3.79 26.64 -2.62
CA VAL A 173 -4.77 25.66 -3.08
C VAL A 173 -6.20 26.17 -2.85
N PRO A 174 -7.03 26.31 -3.90
CA PRO A 174 -8.44 26.68 -3.75
C PRO A 174 -9.21 25.61 -2.96
N LEU A 175 -10.19 26.03 -2.17
CA LEU A 175 -11.02 25.12 -1.35
C LEU A 175 -11.64 23.95 -2.14
N PRO A 176 -12.14 24.13 -3.39
CA PRO A 176 -12.62 23.01 -4.21
C PRO A 176 -11.57 21.92 -4.44
N VAL A 177 -10.30 22.28 -4.54
CA VAL A 177 -9.20 21.33 -4.74
C VAL A 177 -8.99 20.47 -3.50
N PHE A 178 -9.19 20.99 -2.28
CA PHE A 178 -9.17 20.15 -1.07
C PHE A 178 -10.22 19.06 -1.09
N VAL A 179 -11.42 19.36 -1.59
CA VAL A 179 -12.49 18.36 -1.69
C VAL A 179 -12.06 17.22 -2.63
N PHE A 180 -11.44 17.55 -3.77
CA PHE A 180 -10.91 16.54 -4.69
C PHE A 180 -9.78 15.70 -4.06
N VAL A 181 -8.84 16.34 -3.36
CA VAL A 181 -7.75 15.62 -2.66
C VAL A 181 -8.34 14.68 -1.61
N ILE A 182 -9.29 15.14 -0.81
CA ILE A 182 -9.93 14.29 0.21
C ILE A 182 -10.69 13.13 -0.43
N ALA A 183 -11.42 13.38 -1.52
CA ALA A 183 -12.14 12.34 -2.25
C ALA A 183 -11.21 11.21 -2.72
N LEU A 184 -9.99 11.54 -3.17
CA LEU A 184 -8.96 10.57 -3.53
C LEU A 184 -8.56 9.68 -2.33
N PHE A 185 -8.48 10.25 -1.13
CA PHE A 185 -8.08 9.53 0.08
C PHE A 185 -9.21 8.77 0.79
N ILE A 186 -10.47 8.91 0.34
CA ILE A 186 -11.58 8.13 0.89
C ILE A 186 -11.31 6.63 0.74
N LEU A 187 -10.81 6.17 -0.41
CA LEU A 187 -10.57 4.74 -0.65
C LEU A 187 -9.50 4.16 0.29
N PRO A 188 -8.30 4.75 0.44
CA PRO A 188 -7.33 4.33 1.45
C PRO A 188 -7.88 4.35 2.88
N PHE A 189 -8.65 5.37 3.26
CA PHE A 189 -9.25 5.47 4.60
C PHE A 189 -10.37 4.44 4.82
N LEU A 190 -11.15 4.14 3.78
CA LEU A 190 -12.16 3.10 3.82
C LEU A 190 -11.50 1.75 4.07
N TYR A 191 -10.42 1.46 3.35
CA TYR A 191 -9.62 0.25 3.54
C TYR A 191 -9.05 0.16 4.97
N LEU A 192 -8.44 1.24 5.49
CA LEU A 192 -7.94 1.27 6.87
C LEU A 192 -9.05 1.07 7.91
N SER A 193 -10.18 1.72 7.71
CA SER A 193 -11.31 1.60 8.61
C SER A 193 -11.85 0.17 8.63
N PHE A 194 -11.96 -0.46 7.46
CA PHE A 194 -12.37 -1.85 7.32
C PHE A 194 -11.41 -2.81 8.04
N ILE A 195 -10.10 -2.67 7.83
CA ILE A 195 -9.14 -3.58 8.46
C ILE A 195 -9.00 -3.36 9.96
N TRP A 196 -9.31 -2.18 10.52
CA TRP A 196 -9.19 -1.92 11.95
C TRP A 196 -10.49 -2.19 12.72
N LEU A 197 -11.62 -1.68 12.22
CA LEU A 197 -12.91 -1.76 12.88
C LEU A 197 -14.03 -1.75 11.82
N PRO A 198 -14.33 -2.90 11.19
CA PRO A 198 -15.25 -2.97 10.06
C PRO A 198 -16.68 -2.53 10.42
N GLU A 199 -17.13 -2.76 11.66
CA GLU A 199 -18.44 -2.31 12.16
C GLU A 199 -18.61 -0.78 12.19
N ALA A 200 -17.52 -0.03 12.34
CA ALA A 200 -17.52 1.43 12.35
C ALA A 200 -16.90 2.03 11.08
N MET A 201 -16.79 1.24 10.00
CA MET A 201 -16.04 1.59 8.79
C MET A 201 -16.41 2.98 8.25
N GLY A 202 -17.71 3.27 8.12
CA GLY A 202 -18.18 4.57 7.61
C GLY A 202 -17.82 5.74 8.52
N VAL A 203 -17.99 5.57 9.84
CA VAL A 203 -17.71 6.62 10.84
C VAL A 203 -16.21 6.90 10.93
N LEU A 204 -15.37 5.88 10.94
CA LEU A 204 -13.92 6.03 10.95
C LEU A 204 -13.38 6.66 9.66
N THR A 205 -13.93 6.28 8.50
CA THR A 205 -13.55 6.88 7.22
C THR A 205 -13.90 8.37 7.21
N PHE A 206 -15.08 8.73 7.71
CA PHE A 206 -15.49 10.11 7.86
C PHE A 206 -14.57 10.88 8.80
N LEU A 207 -14.27 10.32 9.98
CA LEU A 207 -13.35 10.91 10.95
C LEU A 207 -11.97 11.17 10.35
N MET A 208 -11.37 10.17 9.68
CA MET A 208 -10.06 10.33 9.02
C MET A 208 -10.10 11.37 7.91
N SER A 209 -11.19 11.45 7.14
CA SER A 209 -11.37 12.46 6.09
C SER A 209 -11.46 13.88 6.68
N VAL A 210 -12.16 14.05 7.80
CA VAL A 210 -12.24 15.33 8.52
C VAL A 210 -10.87 15.71 9.11
N ILE A 211 -10.16 14.76 9.70
CA ILE A 211 -8.79 14.99 10.20
C ILE A 211 -7.88 15.44 9.06
N LEU A 212 -7.91 14.75 7.91
CA LEU A 212 -7.15 15.13 6.73
C LEU A 212 -7.53 16.55 6.25
N PHE A 213 -8.82 16.89 6.22
CA PHE A 213 -9.28 18.24 5.88
C PHE A 213 -8.71 19.31 6.81
N ILE A 214 -8.78 19.08 8.13
CA ILE A 214 -8.22 19.99 9.13
C ILE A 214 -6.70 20.13 8.93
N ILE A 215 -5.99 19.02 8.71
CA ILE A 215 -4.56 19.01 8.45
C ILE A 215 -4.25 19.82 7.19
N LEU A 216 -4.95 19.60 6.08
CA LEU A 216 -4.80 20.38 4.85
C LEU A 216 -5.00 21.87 5.13
N LEU A 217 -6.08 22.28 5.80
CA LEU A 217 -6.33 23.68 6.17
C LEU A 217 -5.21 24.33 7.00
N ILE A 218 -4.54 23.54 7.86
CA ILE A 218 -3.41 24.03 8.67
C ILE A 218 -2.16 24.20 7.80
N ILE A 219 -1.87 23.24 6.93
CA ILE A 219 -0.65 23.22 6.13
C ILE A 219 -0.73 24.21 4.96
N THR A 220 -1.92 24.46 4.40
CA THR A 220 -2.15 25.36 3.26
C THR A 220 -2.52 26.80 3.67
N LYS A 221 -2.24 27.23 4.91
CA LYS A 221 -2.72 28.51 5.46
C LYS A 221 -1.79 29.71 5.15
N SER A 222 -2.32 30.58 4.28
CA SER A 222 -2.33 32.07 4.30
C SER A 222 -1.06 32.85 3.96
N GLY A 223 -0.69 32.88 2.67
CA GLY A 223 0.21 33.92 2.11
C GLY A 223 -0.38 35.34 2.01
N LYS A 224 -1.68 35.53 2.30
CA LYS A 224 -2.38 36.81 2.07
C LYS A 224 -2.74 37.60 3.33
N GLU A 225 -2.65 37.03 4.54
CA GLU A 225 -2.96 37.79 5.76
C GLU A 225 -1.75 38.54 6.34
N VAL A 226 -0.52 38.09 6.07
CA VAL A 226 0.70 38.78 6.56
C VAL A 226 1.14 39.92 5.63
N LYS A 227 0.82 39.86 4.33
CA LYS A 227 1.20 40.92 3.36
C LYS A 227 0.25 42.13 3.31
N LYS A 228 -0.89 42.10 4.02
CA LYS A 228 -1.79 43.27 4.15
C LYS A 228 -1.44 44.21 5.32
N LYS A 229 -0.36 43.92 6.05
CA LYS A 229 0.22 44.83 7.05
C LYS A 229 1.65 45.20 6.67
N LYS A 230 1.84 45.96 5.60
CA LYS A 230 2.98 46.88 5.42
C LYS A 230 2.57 48.00 4.50
#